data_AF-A0A654DH20-F1
#
_entry.id   AF-A0A654DH20-F1
#
_cell.length_a   1.000
_cell.length_b   1.000
_cell.length_c   1.000
_cell.angle_alpha   90.00
_cell.angle_beta   90.00
_cell.angle_gamma   90.00
#
_symmetry.space_group_name_H-M   'P 1'
#
loop_
_entity.id
_entity.type
_entity.pdbx_description
1 polymer ?
#
loop_
_entity_poly.entity_id
_entity_poly.type
_entity_poly.pdbx_seq_one_letter_code
_entity_poly.pdbx_strand_id
1 'polypeptide(L)'
;MSEDEMLHTLEEHHRTIRAGLDEIRFQCAVPYPNSVELDAARSRLSSASLARSKFVSETVVPRLLADADADLRDKLSKLLSVFQAKRQISCTHVTTWTRVAIDADWDGYRTAAALIWTIMECQIDLERRDLGDRLTP
;
A
#
# COMPACT_ATOMS: atom_id res chain seq x y z
N MET A 1 -5.22 20.57 7.42
CA MET A 1 -6.10 19.43 7.71
C MET A 1 -6.05 19.19 9.21
N SER A 2 -7.21 18.99 9.84
CA SER A 2 -7.26 18.52 11.23
C SER A 2 -6.77 17.07 11.33
N GLU A 3 -6.53 16.60 12.55
CA GLU A 3 -6.15 15.20 12.80
C GLU A 3 -7.27 14.23 12.41
N ASP A 4 -8.53 14.59 12.71
CA ASP A 4 -9.72 13.84 12.26
C ASP A 4 -9.81 13.73 10.73
N GLU A 5 -9.59 14.84 10.00
CA GLU A 5 -9.59 14.84 8.53
C GLU A 5 -8.48 13.96 7.97
N MET A 6 -7.30 13.96 8.62
CA MET A 6 -6.18 13.11 8.21
C MET A 6 -6.47 11.63 8.47
N LEU A 7 -7.05 11.30 9.63
CA LEU A 7 -7.43 9.94 9.98
C LEU A 7 -8.44 9.40 8.96
N HIS A 8 -9.51 10.16 8.70
CA HIS A 8 -10.54 9.76 7.73
C HIS A 8 -9.97 9.55 6.32
N THR A 9 -9.08 10.45 5.88
CA THR A 9 -8.41 10.32 4.57
C THR A 9 -7.50 9.09 4.52
N LEU A 10 -6.79 8.78 5.60
CA LEU A 10 -5.96 7.58 5.69
C LEU A 10 -6.82 6.30 5.62
N GLU A 11 -7.94 6.28 6.32
CA GLU A 11 -8.90 5.16 6.27
C GLU A 11 -9.51 4.95 4.89
N GLU A 12 -9.81 6.03 4.16
CA GLU A 12 -10.27 5.95 2.77
C GLU A 12 -9.22 5.32 1.85
N HIS A 13 -7.96 5.72 2.01
CA HIS A 13 -6.85 5.11 1.30
C HIS A 13 -6.74 3.61 1.62
N HIS A 14 -6.87 3.22 2.89
CA HIS A 14 -6.86 1.81 3.29
C HIS A 14 -8.02 1.03 2.67
N ARG A 15 -9.22 1.61 2.65
CA ARG A 15 -10.40 0.97 2.06
C ARG A 15 -10.23 0.76 0.56
N THR A 16 -9.72 1.78 -0.15
CA THR A 16 -9.44 1.72 -1.58
C THR A 16 -8.41 0.63 -1.90
N ILE A 17 -7.33 0.52 -1.12
CA ILE A 17 -6.32 -0.52 -1.31
C ILE A 17 -6.90 -1.91 -1.05
N ARG A 18 -7.68 -2.11 0.03
CA ARG A 18 -8.33 -3.39 0.32
C ARG A 18 -9.26 -3.83 -0.82
N ALA A 19 -10.10 -2.93 -1.33
CA ALA A 19 -10.96 -3.22 -2.47
C ALA A 19 -10.16 -3.61 -3.72
N GLY A 20 -9.04 -2.93 -3.99
CA GLY A 20 -8.14 -3.29 -5.09
C GLY A 20 -7.45 -4.64 -4.89
N LEU A 21 -7.09 -5.01 -3.66
CA LEU A 21 -6.55 -6.33 -3.35
C LEU A 21 -7.58 -7.44 -3.60
N ASP A 22 -8.83 -7.22 -3.22
CA ASP A 22 -9.91 -8.18 -3.44
C ASP A 22 -10.21 -8.36 -4.92
N GLU A 23 -10.15 -7.28 -5.72
CA GLU A 23 -10.26 -7.36 -7.17
C GLU A 23 -9.13 -8.21 -7.78
N ILE A 24 -7.88 -8.00 -7.36
CA ILE A 24 -6.75 -8.81 -7.85
C ILE A 24 -6.87 -10.27 -7.43
N ARG A 25 -7.33 -10.55 -6.20
CA ARG A 25 -7.60 -11.91 -5.71
C ARG A 25 -8.64 -12.62 -6.57
N PHE A 26 -9.72 -11.93 -6.90
CA PHE A 26 -10.76 -12.44 -7.79
C PHE A 26 -10.19 -12.80 -9.16
N GLN A 27 -9.39 -11.91 -9.76
CA GLN A 27 -8.71 -12.15 -11.04
C GLN A 27 -7.66 -13.27 -10.96
N CYS A 28 -7.06 -13.52 -9.79
CA CYS A 28 -6.11 -14.62 -9.58
C CYS A 28 -6.79 -15.97 -9.33
N ALA A 29 -8.09 -16.01 -9.05
CA ALA A 29 -8.80 -17.26 -8.78
C ALA A 29 -9.11 -18.07 -10.07
N VAL A 30 -9.02 -17.44 -11.24
CA VAL A 30 -9.27 -18.09 -12.53
C VAL A 30 -8.03 -18.81 -13.08
N PRO A 31 -8.21 -19.93 -13.83
CA PRO A 31 -7.09 -20.75 -14.32
C PRO A 31 -6.23 -20.06 -15.39
N TYR A 32 -6.75 -19.02 -16.04
CA TYR A 32 -6.03 -18.25 -17.07
C TYR A 32 -6.25 -16.75 -16.84
N PRO A 33 -5.24 -15.90 -17.06
CA PRO A 33 -5.37 -14.47 -16.82
C PRO A 33 -6.30 -13.83 -17.85
N ASN A 34 -7.21 -12.98 -17.38
CA ASN A 34 -7.74 -11.91 -18.22
C ASN A 34 -6.76 -10.74 -18.19
N SER A 35 -5.74 -10.76 -19.04
CA SER A 35 -4.59 -9.87 -18.93
C SER A 35 -4.96 -8.39 -19.05
N VAL A 36 -6.04 -8.05 -19.74
CA VAL A 36 -6.51 -6.66 -19.87
C VAL A 36 -7.14 -6.17 -18.56
N GLU A 37 -8.06 -6.94 -17.99
CA GLU A 37 -8.70 -6.59 -16.72
C GLU A 37 -7.71 -6.59 -15.57
N LEU A 38 -6.82 -7.59 -15.55
CA LEU A 38 -5.78 -7.71 -14.54
C LEU A 38 -4.81 -6.52 -14.59
N ASP A 39 -4.34 -6.12 -15.77
CA ASP A 39 -3.42 -4.98 -15.90
C ASP A 39 -4.08 -3.66 -15.45
N ALA A 40 -5.37 -3.49 -15.77
CA ALA A 40 -6.15 -2.35 -15.31
C ALA A 40 -6.31 -2.33 -13.77
N ALA A 41 -6.65 -3.48 -13.17
CA ALA A 41 -6.77 -3.63 -11.73
C ALA A 41 -5.42 -3.36 -11.02
N ARG A 42 -4.32 -3.88 -11.56
CA ARG A 42 -2.95 -3.67 -11.03
C ARG A 42 -2.53 -2.20 -11.10
N SER A 43 -2.89 -1.52 -12.19
CA SER A 43 -2.63 -0.09 -12.38
C SER A 43 -3.40 0.76 -11.36
N ARG A 44 -4.69 0.44 -11.12
CA ARG A 44 -5.50 1.11 -10.10
C ARG A 44 -4.92 0.91 -8.69
N LEU A 45 -4.59 -0.32 -8.33
CA LEU A 45 -4.02 -0.64 -7.02
C LEU A 45 -2.66 0.05 -6.80
N SER A 46 -1.81 0.07 -7.82
CA SER A 46 -0.52 0.77 -7.78
C SER A 46 -0.70 2.27 -7.56
N SER A 47 -1.67 2.88 -8.24
CA SER A 47 -2.01 4.29 -8.10
C SER A 47 -2.56 4.62 -6.70
N ALA A 48 -3.46 3.78 -6.17
CA ALA A 48 -3.99 3.91 -4.81
C ALA A 48 -2.88 3.80 -3.75
N SER A 49 -1.98 2.82 -3.91
CA SER A 49 -0.83 2.67 -3.01
C SER A 49 0.13 3.85 -3.06
N LEU A 50 0.37 4.42 -4.25
CA LEU A 50 1.19 5.62 -4.41
C LEU A 50 0.53 6.83 -3.74
N ALA A 51 -0.76 7.06 -3.96
CA ALA A 51 -1.51 8.16 -3.35
C ALA A 51 -1.45 8.08 -1.82
N ARG A 52 -1.71 6.90 -1.26
CA ARG A 52 -1.59 6.62 0.18
C ARG A 52 -0.17 6.88 0.69
N SER A 53 0.85 6.40 -0.01
CA SER A 53 2.25 6.62 0.37
C SER A 53 2.60 8.10 0.40
N LYS A 54 2.18 8.88 -0.60
CA LYS A 54 2.40 10.33 -0.63
C LYS A 54 1.68 11.02 0.52
N PHE A 55 0.41 10.70 0.74
CA PHE A 55 -0.38 11.28 1.83
C PHE A 55 0.29 11.07 3.19
N VAL A 56 0.76 9.85 3.47
CA VAL A 56 1.47 9.55 4.71
C VAL A 56 2.78 10.34 4.82
N SER A 57 3.62 10.33 3.79
CA SER A 57 4.96 10.95 3.86
C SER A 57 4.96 12.48 3.77
N GLU A 58 3.99 13.06 3.05
CA GLU A 58 3.94 14.49 2.73
C GLU A 58 2.92 15.26 3.58
N THR A 59 1.97 14.57 4.21
CA THR A 59 0.93 15.22 5.03
C THR A 59 0.94 14.73 6.48
N VAL A 60 0.74 13.43 6.71
CA VAL A 60 0.57 12.88 8.06
C VAL A 60 1.86 13.01 8.89
N VAL A 61 2.98 12.47 8.39
CA VAL A 61 4.23 12.46 9.16
C VAL A 61 4.76 13.88 9.42
N PRO A 62 4.82 14.81 8.45
CA PRO A 62 5.23 16.19 8.73
C PRO A 62 4.39 16.87 9.81
N ARG A 63 3.08 16.63 9.84
CA ARG A 63 2.20 17.18 10.87
C ARG A 63 2.49 16.61 12.26
N LEU A 64 2.70 15.29 12.37
CA LEU A 64 3.07 14.64 13.63
C LEU A 64 4.46 15.06 14.11
N LEU A 65 5.38 15.39 13.19
CA LEU A 65 6.73 15.84 13.53
C LEU A 65 6.79 17.26 14.10
N ALA A 66 5.81 18.11 13.79
CA ALA A 66 5.80 19.51 14.22
C ALA A 66 5.88 19.67 15.75
N ASP A 67 5.21 18.76 16.48
CA ASP A 67 5.13 18.78 17.95
C ASP A 67 5.85 17.59 18.60
N ALA A 68 6.63 16.82 17.83
CA ALA A 68 7.24 15.58 18.30
C ALA A 68 8.41 15.80 19.26
N ASP A 69 8.49 14.97 20.31
CA ASP A 69 9.70 14.80 21.11
C ASP A 69 10.75 13.94 20.38
N ALA A 70 11.92 13.72 21.00
CA ALA A 70 12.98 12.92 20.40
C ALA A 70 12.55 11.46 20.12
N ASP A 71 11.79 10.87 21.03
CA ASP A 71 11.35 9.48 20.93
C ASP A 71 10.32 9.28 19.80
N LEU A 72 9.39 10.21 19.65
CA LEU A 72 8.41 10.19 18.57
C LEU A 72 9.07 10.43 17.21
N ARG A 73 10.06 11.33 17.12
CA ARG A 73 10.83 11.52 15.88
C ARG A 73 11.53 10.22 15.45
N ASP A 74 12.21 9.53 16.36
CA ASP A 74 12.87 8.25 16.06
C ASP A 74 11.87 7.18 15.59
N LYS A 75 10.71 7.06 16.26
CA LYS A 75 9.63 6.15 15.86
C LYS A 75 9.12 6.46 14.45
N LEU A 76 8.85 7.73 14.14
CA LEU A 76 8.37 8.16 12.82
C LEU A 76 9.41 7.96 11.73
N SER A 77 10.69 8.19 12.01
CA SER A 77 11.78 7.89 11.07
C SER A 77 11.87 6.39 10.76
N LYS A 78 11.80 5.52 11.77
CA LYS A 78 11.78 4.05 11.58
C LYS A 78 10.59 3.62 10.73
N LEU A 79 9.42 4.19 10.99
CA LEU A 79 8.21 3.93 10.23
C LEU A 79 8.39 4.28 8.74
N LEU A 80 8.91 5.47 8.44
CA LEU A 80 9.21 5.90 7.07
C LEU A 80 10.21 4.99 6.36
N SER A 81 11.27 4.54 7.05
CA SER A 81 12.23 3.58 6.49
C SER A 81 11.58 2.26 6.10
N VAL A 82 10.70 1.72 6.96
CA VAL A 82 9.93 0.50 6.64
C VAL A 82 9.04 0.73 5.42
N PHE A 83 8.41 1.90 5.31
CA PHE A 83 7.51 2.22 4.21
C PHE A 83 8.25 2.35 2.89
N GLN A 84 9.43 2.96 2.90
CA GLN A 84 10.32 3.04 1.74
C GLN A 84 10.76 1.65 1.26
N ALA A 85 11.17 0.77 2.17
CA ALA A 85 11.57 -0.59 1.84
C ALA A 85 10.42 -1.37 1.18
N LYS A 86 9.21 -1.28 1.72
CA LYS A 86 8.02 -1.92 1.14
C LYS A 86 7.65 -1.34 -0.23
N ARG A 87 7.75 -0.01 -0.39
CA ARG A 87 7.54 0.63 -1.69
C ARG A 87 8.51 0.10 -2.74
N GLN A 88 9.78 -0.10 -2.38
CA GLN A 88 10.77 -0.68 -3.29
C GLN A 88 10.36 -2.10 -3.73
N ILE A 89 9.87 -2.94 -2.80
CA ILE A 89 9.37 -4.28 -3.12
C ILE A 89 8.19 -4.21 -4.10
N SER A 90 7.23 -3.32 -3.86
CA SER A 90 6.09 -3.12 -4.76
C SER A 90 6.52 -2.62 -6.14
N CYS A 91 7.46 -1.67 -6.22
CA CYS A 91 8.02 -1.21 -7.49
C CYS A 91 8.69 -2.35 -8.26
N THR A 92 9.55 -3.14 -7.61
CA THR A 92 10.19 -4.30 -8.22
C THR A 92 9.17 -5.32 -8.71
N HIS A 93 8.08 -5.55 -7.97
CA HIS A 93 7.02 -6.45 -8.40
C HIS A 93 6.33 -5.96 -9.68
N VAL A 94 5.95 -4.67 -9.74
CA VAL A 94 5.31 -4.08 -10.92
C VAL A 94 6.23 -4.13 -12.14
N THR A 95 7.52 -3.83 -11.97
CA THR A 95 8.49 -3.87 -13.08
C THR A 95 8.79 -5.30 -13.56
N THR A 96 8.78 -6.27 -12.66
CA THR A 96 9.06 -7.68 -12.98
C THR A 96 7.87 -8.30 -13.73
N TRP A 97 6.67 -8.11 -13.20
CA TRP A 97 5.46 -8.73 -13.73
C TRP A 97 4.80 -7.85 -14.78
N THR A 98 5.44 -7.71 -15.95
CA THR A 98 4.79 -7.10 -17.11
C THR A 98 3.65 -8.01 -17.61
N ARG A 99 2.74 -7.49 -18.44
CA ARG A 99 1.72 -8.31 -19.08
C ARG A 99 2.31 -9.55 -19.76
N VAL A 100 3.40 -9.37 -20.50
CA VAL A 100 4.10 -10.48 -21.19
C VAL A 100 4.62 -11.52 -20.20
N ALA A 101 5.21 -11.10 -19.07
CA ALA A 101 5.70 -12.02 -18.06
C ALA A 101 4.56 -12.79 -17.36
N ILE A 102 3.44 -12.14 -17.11
CA ILE A 102 2.25 -12.76 -16.52
C ILE A 102 1.64 -13.79 -17.48
N ASP A 103 1.52 -13.45 -18.76
CA ASP A 103 0.98 -14.35 -19.78
C ASP A 103 1.89 -15.59 -19.98
N ALA A 104 3.21 -15.43 -19.78
CA ALA A 104 4.19 -16.50 -19.87
C ALA A 104 4.27 -17.38 -18.60
N ASP A 105 4.04 -16.80 -17.42
CA ASP A 105 4.13 -17.47 -16.12
C ASP A 105 3.02 -17.02 -15.17
N TRP A 106 1.81 -17.54 -15.42
CA TRP A 106 0.64 -17.20 -14.63
C TRP A 106 0.75 -17.72 -13.18
N ASP A 107 1.24 -18.94 -12.99
CA ASP A 107 1.38 -19.58 -11.68
C ASP A 107 2.41 -18.85 -10.81
N GLY A 108 3.54 -18.46 -11.41
CA GLY A 108 4.56 -17.64 -10.75
C GLY A 108 4.01 -16.28 -10.37
N TYR A 109 3.23 -15.63 -11.26
CA TYR A 109 2.59 -14.36 -10.92
C TYR A 109 1.64 -14.51 -9.73
N ARG A 110 0.75 -15.50 -9.71
CA ARG A 110 -0.20 -15.70 -8.60
C ARG A 110 0.52 -15.87 -7.27
N THR A 111 1.61 -16.64 -7.27
CA THR A 111 2.45 -16.86 -6.08
C THR A 111 3.10 -15.55 -5.61
N ALA A 112 3.68 -14.79 -6.54
CA ALA A 112 4.30 -13.50 -6.22
C ALA A 112 3.27 -12.45 -5.77
N ALA A 113 2.07 -12.45 -6.35
CA ALA A 113 0.99 -11.53 -6.00
C ALA A 113 0.51 -11.75 -4.56
N ALA A 114 0.37 -13.02 -4.12
CA ALA A 114 -0.01 -13.35 -2.75
C ALA A 114 0.95 -12.75 -1.70
N LEU A 115 2.24 -12.73 -2.03
CA LEU A 115 3.28 -12.13 -1.19
C LEU A 115 3.13 -10.61 -1.09
N ILE A 116 2.82 -9.94 -2.21
CA ILE A 116 2.56 -8.50 -2.22
C ILE A 116 1.30 -8.12 -1.44
N TRP A 117 0.22 -8.91 -1.54
CA TRP A 117 -1.01 -8.65 -0.78
C TRP A 117 -0.71 -8.63 0.71
N THR A 118 0.01 -9.64 1.20
CA THR A 118 0.39 -9.75 2.61
C THR A 118 1.21 -8.54 3.06
N ILE A 119 2.15 -8.07 2.24
CA ILE A 119 2.97 -6.88 2.55
C ILE A 119 2.09 -5.62 2.65
N MET A 120 1.14 -5.44 1.73
CA MET A 120 0.22 -4.31 1.70
C MET A 120 -0.78 -4.34 2.87
N GLU A 121 -1.29 -5.50 3.24
CA GLU A 121 -2.19 -5.67 4.39
C GLU A 121 -1.45 -5.37 5.70
N CYS A 122 -0.27 -5.97 5.90
CA CYS A 122 0.59 -5.65 7.04
C CYS A 122 0.93 -4.15 7.11
N GLN A 123 1.08 -3.49 5.95
CA GLN A 123 1.31 -2.05 5.91
C GLN A 123 0.11 -1.25 6.42
N ILE A 124 -1.10 -1.60 5.99
CA ILE A 124 -2.33 -0.96 6.45
C ILE A 124 -2.47 -1.14 7.97
N ASP A 125 -2.22 -2.34 8.49
CA ASP A 125 -2.39 -2.62 9.92
C ASP A 125 -1.36 -1.86 10.77
N LEU A 126 -0.12 -1.76 10.31
CA LEU A 126 0.89 -0.90 10.94
C LEU A 126 0.47 0.57 10.93
N GLU A 127 -0.04 1.08 9.81
CA GLU A 127 -0.50 2.48 9.73
C GLU A 127 -1.71 2.73 10.64
N ARG A 128 -2.68 1.80 10.71
CA ARG A 128 -3.83 1.94 11.61
C ARG A 128 -3.41 1.99 13.07
N ARG A 129 -2.50 1.12 13.48
CA ARG A 129 -2.00 1.11 14.87
C ARG A 129 -1.11 2.31 15.15
N ASP A 130 -0.12 2.55 14.30
CA ASP A 130 0.93 3.52 14.63
C ASP A 130 0.52 4.96 14.28
N LEU A 131 -0.26 5.19 13.22
CA LEU A 131 -0.74 6.53 12.86
C LEU A 131 -2.15 6.80 13.38
N GLY A 132 -3.05 5.80 13.34
CA GLY A 132 -4.42 5.96 13.83
C GLY A 132 -4.49 6.36 15.31
N ASP A 133 -3.73 5.68 16.17
CA ASP A 133 -3.65 6.01 17.59
C ASP A 133 -3.14 7.43 17.87
N ARG A 134 -2.41 8.03 16.91
CA ARG A 134 -1.80 9.37 17.04
C ARG A 134 -2.61 10.48 16.38
N LEU A 135 -3.54 10.12 15.51
CA LEU A 135 -4.46 11.03 14.84
C LEU A 135 -5.83 11.07 15.53
N THR A 136 -6.01 10.25 16.57
CA THR A 136 -7.21 10.29 17.42
C THR A 136 -7.01 11.39 18.47
N PRO A 137 -7.94 12.35 18.61
CA PRO A 137 -7.84 13.45 19.56
C PRO A 137 -7.92 13.04 21.03
#